data_AF-A0AAJ2GZY9-F1
#
_entry.id   AF-A0AAJ2GZY9-F1
#
_cell.length_a   1.000
_cell.length_b   1.000
_cell.length_c   1.000
_cell.angle_alpha   90.00
_cell.angle_beta   90.00
_cell.angle_gamma   90.00
#
_symmetry.space_group_name_H-M   'P 1'
#
loop_
_entity.id
_entity.type
_entity.pdbx_description
1 polymer ?
#
loop_
_entity_poly.entity_id
_entity_poly.type
_entity_poly.pdbx_seq_one_letter_code
_entity_poly.pdbx_strand_id
1 'polypeptide(L)'
;KSLPNAALIDLQVTDDQRCIIKSGNSRFVVGTLPAEDYPLLASNGIVAGESVQVAQSELKKLLDKTAFAMAVQDVRFYLTGTLIEVEAGQLRAVTTDGHRLALSETSAVF
;
A
#
# COMPACT_ATOMS: atom_id res chain seq x y z
N LYS A 1 9.04 5.36 -17.87
CA LYS A 1 8.09 4.69 -18.80
C LYS A 1 8.27 5.12 -20.26
N SER A 2 8.99 6.21 -20.56
CA SER A 2 9.28 6.66 -21.95
C SER A 2 10.31 5.82 -22.69
N LEU A 3 11.05 4.94 -22.01
CA LEU A 3 12.01 4.04 -22.63
C LEU A 3 11.29 2.92 -23.39
N PRO A 4 11.90 2.39 -24.46
CA PRO A 4 11.38 1.22 -25.17
C PRO A 4 11.25 -0.01 -24.27
N ASN A 5 10.41 -0.95 -24.69
CA ASN A 5 10.32 -2.26 -24.04
C ASN A 5 11.68 -2.98 -24.11
N ALA A 6 12.04 -3.69 -23.04
CA ALA A 6 13.31 -4.41 -22.89
C ALA A 6 14.58 -3.54 -22.99
N ALA A 7 14.47 -2.22 -22.84
CA ALA A 7 15.63 -1.35 -22.77
C ALA A 7 16.49 -1.68 -21.53
N LEU A 8 17.80 -1.77 -21.73
CA LEU A 8 18.75 -1.87 -20.63
C LEU A 8 18.91 -0.50 -19.96
N ILE A 9 18.85 -0.49 -18.63
CA ILE A 9 18.96 0.73 -17.82
C ILE A 9 20.20 0.59 -16.95
N ASP A 10 21.13 1.52 -17.12
CA ASP A 10 22.30 1.70 -16.25
C ASP A 10 22.02 2.85 -15.27
N LEU A 11 22.23 2.57 -13.98
CA LEU A 11 22.00 3.50 -12.88
C LEU A 11 23.31 3.70 -12.11
N GLN A 12 23.77 4.93 -12.04
CA GLN A 12 24.97 5.31 -11.31
C GLN A 12 24.66 6.45 -10.35
N VAL A 13 24.78 6.20 -9.05
CA VAL A 13 24.74 7.26 -8.02
C VAL A 13 26.15 7.81 -7.84
N THR A 14 26.27 9.13 -7.80
CA THR A 14 27.53 9.86 -7.62
C THR A 14 27.57 10.52 -6.25
N ASP A 15 28.79 10.83 -5.79
CA ASP A 15 29.03 11.40 -4.45
C ASP A 15 28.43 12.80 -4.26
N ASP A 16 28.14 13.52 -5.34
CA ASP A 16 27.51 14.85 -5.34
C ASP A 16 25.97 14.80 -5.31
N GLN A 17 25.39 13.70 -4.79
CA GLN A 17 23.94 13.50 -4.67
C GLN A 17 23.22 13.60 -6.02
N ARG A 18 23.77 12.95 -7.04
CA ARG A 18 23.13 12.80 -8.35
C ARG A 18 22.98 11.34 -8.69
N CYS A 19 21.91 11.01 -9.42
CA CYS A 19 21.74 9.72 -10.07
C CYS A 19 21.75 9.94 -11.57
N ILE A 20 22.71 9.28 -12.24
CA ILE A 20 22.86 9.26 -13.68
C ILE A 20 22.13 8.01 -14.18
N ILE A 21 21.13 8.23 -15.04
CA ILE A 21 20.32 7.17 -15.66
C ILE A 21 20.69 7.12 -17.13
N LYS A 22 21.23 6.00 -17.62
CA LYS A 22 21.57 5.80 -19.04
C LYS A 22 20.78 4.66 -19.63
N SER A 23 20.33 4.83 -20.87
CA SER A 23 19.71 3.77 -21.66
C SER A 23 19.87 4.08 -23.15
N GLY A 24 20.66 3.26 -23.87
CA GLY A 24 21.05 3.54 -25.24
C GLY A 24 21.68 4.94 -25.38
N ASN A 25 21.12 5.76 -26.27
CA ASN A 25 21.58 7.14 -26.50
C ASN A 25 21.00 8.16 -25.52
N SER A 26 20.15 7.74 -24.57
CA SER A 26 19.52 8.63 -23.60
C SER A 26 20.33 8.68 -22.31
N ARG A 27 20.54 9.90 -21.79
CA ARG A 27 21.20 10.15 -20.50
C ARG A 27 20.42 11.19 -19.71
N PHE A 28 20.02 10.85 -18.50
CA PHE A 28 19.35 11.74 -17.56
C PHE A 28 20.19 11.91 -16.29
N VAL A 29 20.14 13.08 -15.68
CA VAL A 29 20.77 13.35 -14.38
C VAL A 29 19.72 13.94 -13.47
N VAL A 30 19.43 13.25 -12.38
CA VAL A 30 18.46 13.69 -11.36
C VAL A 30 19.17 13.94 -10.04
N GLY A 31 18.71 14.92 -9.27
CA GLY A 31 19.18 15.10 -7.89
C GLY A 31 18.63 13.99 -7.00
N THR A 32 19.43 13.54 -6.05
CA THR A 32 19.04 12.55 -5.03
C THR A 32 19.09 13.19 -3.64
N LEU A 33 18.53 12.49 -2.67
CA LEU A 33 18.70 12.77 -1.24
C LEU A 33 19.42 11.58 -0.59
N PRO A 34 20.07 11.78 0.58
CA PRO A 34 20.64 10.69 1.36
C PRO A 34 19.58 9.61 1.69
N ALA A 35 19.99 8.34 1.69
CA ALA A 35 19.06 7.23 1.90
C ALA A 35 18.60 7.15 3.36
N GLU A 36 19.46 7.56 4.29
CA GLU A 36 19.24 7.61 5.72
C GLU A 36 18.19 8.65 6.15
N ASP A 37 17.94 9.67 5.33
CA ASP A 37 16.90 10.67 5.57
C ASP A 37 15.50 10.13 5.23
N TYR A 38 15.41 8.95 4.61
CA TYR A 38 14.14 8.35 4.26
C TYR A 38 13.43 7.83 5.53
N PRO A 39 12.23 8.35 5.87
CA PRO A 39 11.53 7.94 7.07
C PRO A 39 10.94 6.54 6.90
N LEU A 40 11.56 5.55 7.52
CA LEU A 40 10.99 4.20 7.61
C LEU A 40 9.83 4.20 8.61
N LEU A 41 8.82 3.36 8.34
CA LEU A 41 7.82 3.04 9.35
C LEU A 41 8.55 2.36 10.51
N ALA A 42 8.57 3.01 11.67
CA ALA A 42 9.20 2.44 12.85
C ALA A 42 8.52 1.11 13.20
N SER A 43 9.30 0.03 13.28
CA SER A 43 8.84 -1.28 13.80
C SER A 43 8.48 -1.23 15.30
N ASN A 44 8.74 -0.09 15.93
CA ASN A 44 8.61 0.14 17.36
C ASN A 44 7.12 0.22 17.72
N GLY A 45 6.52 -0.94 18.02
CA GLY A 45 5.10 -1.06 18.35
C GLY A 45 4.30 -1.96 17.41
N ILE A 46 4.89 -2.43 16.31
CA ILE A 46 4.35 -3.55 15.55
C ILE A 46 4.74 -4.82 16.30
N VAL A 47 3.93 -5.20 17.29
CA VAL A 47 3.95 -6.56 17.84
C VAL A 47 3.72 -7.49 16.65
N ALA A 48 4.48 -8.57 16.53
CA ALA A 48 4.23 -9.60 15.53
C ALA A 48 2.75 -10.02 15.63
N GLY A 49 1.94 -9.51 14.70
CA GLY A 49 0.50 -9.75 14.69
C GLY A 49 0.19 -11.18 14.27
N GLU A 50 -1.07 -11.54 14.35
CA GLU A 50 -1.54 -12.82 13.80
C GLU A 50 -1.41 -12.83 12.28
N SER A 51 -0.97 -13.96 11.74
CA SER A 51 -0.93 -14.18 10.29
C SER A 51 -2.28 -14.71 9.83
N VAL A 52 -2.77 -14.19 8.70
CA VAL A 52 -4.03 -14.62 8.10
C VAL A 52 -3.79 -14.96 6.64
N GLN A 53 -4.21 -16.15 6.23
CA GLN A 53 -4.14 -16.62 4.85
C GLN A 53 -5.49 -16.39 4.16
N VAL A 54 -5.47 -15.63 3.08
CA VAL A 54 -6.63 -15.33 2.23
C VAL A 54 -6.20 -15.21 0.77
N ALA A 55 -7.05 -15.68 -0.15
CA ALA A 55 -6.79 -15.50 -1.57
C ALA A 55 -6.81 -14.01 -1.95
N GLN A 56 -5.89 -13.60 -2.84
CA GLN A 56 -5.82 -12.22 -3.34
C GLN A 56 -7.17 -11.71 -3.88
N SER A 57 -7.90 -12.58 -4.59
CA SER A 57 -9.22 -12.27 -5.14
C SER A 57 -10.26 -11.99 -4.06
N GLU A 58 -10.25 -12.75 -2.97
CA GLU A 58 -11.19 -12.55 -1.86
C GLU A 58 -10.87 -11.27 -1.09
N LEU A 59 -9.59 -11.00 -0.79
CA LEU A 59 -9.20 -9.74 -0.17
C LEU A 59 -9.60 -8.53 -1.04
N LYS A 60 -9.36 -8.60 -2.35
CA LYS A 60 -9.79 -7.54 -3.27
C LYS A 60 -11.31 -7.36 -3.25
N LYS A 61 -12.06 -8.46 -3.27
CA LYS A 61 -13.52 -8.45 -3.22
C LYS A 61 -14.05 -7.81 -1.94
N LEU A 62 -13.45 -8.08 -0.77
CA LEU A 62 -13.81 -7.44 0.49
C LEU A 62 -13.71 -5.90 0.37
N LEU A 63 -12.59 -5.40 -0.14
CA LEU A 63 -12.34 -3.97 -0.32
C LEU A 63 -13.29 -3.35 -1.35
N ASP A 64 -13.43 -3.97 -2.53
CA ASP A 64 -14.32 -3.48 -3.60
C ASP A 64 -15.79 -3.38 -3.13
N LYS A 65 -16.24 -4.32 -2.30
CA LYS A 65 -17.62 -4.40 -1.81
C LYS A 65 -17.93 -3.42 -0.68
N THR A 66 -16.92 -2.84 -0.04
CA THR A 66 -17.11 -2.03 1.16
C THR A 66 -16.66 -0.58 0.98
N ALA A 67 -15.59 -0.33 0.22
CA ALA A 67 -14.92 0.98 0.13
C ALA A 67 -15.84 2.18 -0.15
N PHE A 68 -16.96 1.97 -0.87
CA PHE A 68 -17.91 3.04 -1.19
C PHE A 68 -18.59 3.69 0.03
N ALA A 69 -18.63 2.98 1.17
CA ALA A 69 -19.24 3.46 2.40
C ALA A 69 -18.25 4.10 3.39
N MET A 70 -16.96 4.24 3.03
CA MET A 70 -16.00 4.99 3.87
C MET A 70 -16.27 6.49 3.85
N ALA A 71 -16.06 7.16 4.98
CA ALA A 71 -16.10 8.62 5.02
C ALA A 71 -14.88 9.24 4.31
N VAL A 72 -15.06 10.44 3.77
CA VAL A 72 -13.98 11.24 3.17
C VAL A 72 -13.78 12.49 4.00
N GLN A 73 -12.55 12.69 4.52
CA GLN A 73 -12.18 13.87 5.32
C GLN A 73 -13.11 14.13 6.53
N ASP A 74 -13.45 13.08 7.28
CA ASP A 74 -14.21 13.19 8.54
C ASP A 74 -13.27 13.45 9.73
N VAL A 75 -13.76 14.19 10.73
CA VAL A 75 -13.03 14.44 11.99
C VAL A 75 -12.83 13.18 12.83
N ARG A 76 -13.68 12.18 12.62
CA ARG A 76 -13.58 10.84 13.20
C ARG A 76 -12.71 9.97 12.28
N PHE A 77 -11.41 9.97 12.52
CA PHE A 77 -10.43 9.26 11.68
C PHE A 77 -10.72 7.76 11.49
N TYR A 78 -11.43 7.12 12.41
CA TYR A 78 -11.80 5.71 12.27
C TYR A 78 -12.85 5.45 11.18
N LEU A 79 -13.59 6.47 10.73
CA LEU A 79 -14.55 6.35 9.62
C LEU A 79 -13.91 6.50 8.24
N THR A 80 -12.67 7.02 8.18
CA THR A 80 -11.94 7.21 6.92
C THR A 80 -11.10 5.99 6.54
N GLY A 81 -11.35 4.85 7.20
CA GLY A 81 -10.65 3.60 6.98
C GLY A 81 -11.62 2.43 6.88
N THR A 82 -11.06 1.26 6.60
CA THR A 82 -11.76 -0.02 6.65
C THR A 82 -11.36 -0.74 7.92
N LEU A 83 -12.34 -1.16 8.72
CA LEU A 83 -12.10 -2.12 9.78
C LEU A 83 -11.87 -3.49 9.14
N ILE A 84 -10.72 -4.09 9.44
CA ILE A 84 -10.43 -5.49 9.14
C ILE A 84 -10.57 -6.28 10.43
N GLU A 85 -11.53 -7.18 10.47
CA GLU A 85 -11.82 -8.03 11.62
C GLU A 85 -11.58 -9.49 11.23
N VAL A 86 -10.95 -10.23 12.14
CA VAL A 86 -10.71 -11.66 11.98
C VAL A 86 -11.31 -12.39 13.16
N GLU A 87 -12.31 -13.23 12.92
CA GLU A 87 -13.06 -13.90 13.96
C GLU A 87 -13.62 -15.22 13.43
N ALA A 88 -13.55 -16.29 14.22
CA ALA A 88 -14.22 -17.57 13.94
C ALA A 88 -13.99 -18.15 12.52
N GLY A 89 -12.78 -18.03 11.97
CA GLY A 89 -12.47 -18.55 10.62
C GLY A 89 -12.91 -17.63 9.47
N GLN A 90 -13.29 -16.39 9.78
CA GLN A 90 -13.70 -15.39 8.80
C GLN A 90 -12.82 -14.15 8.87
N LEU A 91 -12.62 -13.55 7.70
CA LEU A 91 -12.07 -12.21 7.53
C LEU A 91 -13.20 -11.30 7.04
N ARG A 92 -13.45 -10.22 7.77
CA ARG A 92 -14.50 -9.23 7.46
C ARG A 92 -13.88 -7.87 7.19
N ALA A 93 -14.47 -7.16 6.22
CA ALA A 93 -14.23 -5.75 6.00
C ALA A 93 -15.50 -4.97 6.32
N VAL A 94 -15.38 -3.92 7.14
CA VAL A 94 -16.49 -3.06 7.54
C VAL A 94 -16.13 -1.60 7.31
N THR A 95 -17.05 -0.84 6.73
CA THR A 95 -16.88 0.59 6.43
C THR A 95 -18.21 1.32 6.67
N THR A 96 -18.13 2.57 7.12
CA THR A 96 -19.30 3.42 7.33
C THR A 96 -18.90 4.89 7.31
N ASP A 97 -19.81 5.75 6.83
CA ASP A 97 -19.67 7.20 6.80
C ASP A 97 -20.60 7.89 7.81
N GLY A 98 -21.27 7.10 8.65
CA GLY A 98 -22.30 7.55 9.59
C GLY A 98 -23.71 7.67 8.98
N HIS A 99 -23.85 7.54 7.66
CA HIS A 99 -25.14 7.54 6.96
C HIS A 99 -25.49 6.17 6.37
N ARG A 100 -24.46 5.42 5.95
CA ARG A 100 -24.58 4.07 5.42
C ARG A 100 -23.45 3.20 5.94
N LEU A 101 -23.64 1.89 5.85
CA LEU A 101 -22.68 0.88 6.25
C LEU A 101 -22.58 -0.19 5.18
N ALA A 102 -21.36 -0.65 4.91
CA ALA A 102 -21.11 -1.80 4.07
C ALA A 102 -20.24 -2.82 4.82
N LEU A 103 -20.62 -4.10 4.69
CA LEU A 103 -19.92 -5.24 5.26
C LEU A 103 -19.77 -6.31 4.18
N SER A 104 -18.59 -6.92 4.12
CA SER A 104 -18.31 -8.10 3.31
C SER A 104 -17.44 -9.06 4.12
N GLU A 105 -17.64 -10.36 3.91
CA GLU A 105 -16.88 -11.40 4.59
C GLU A 105 -16.43 -12.53 3.65
N THR A 106 -15.37 -13.21 4.04
CA THR A 106 -14.85 -14.42 3.39
C THR A 106 -14.27 -15.35 4.45
N SER A 107 -14.19 -16.65 4.15
CA SER A 107 -13.42 -17.59 4.98
C SER A 107 -11.92 -17.25 4.91
N ALA A 108 -11.23 -17.44 6.03
CA ALA A 108 -9.79 -17.28 6.16
C ALA A 108 -9.18 -18.41 7.01
N VAL A 109 -7.92 -18.74 6.74
CA VAL A 109 -7.16 -19.73 7.52
C VAL A 109 -6.11 -19.00 8.35
N PHE A 110 -5.94 -19.42 9.59
CA PHE A 110 -4.95 -18.90 10.53
C PHE A 110 -3.72 -19.80 10.56
#